data_AF-A0A6N9VDN9-F1
#
_entry.id   AF-A0A6N9VDN9-F1
#
_cell.length_a   1.000
_cell.length_b   1.000
_cell.length_c   1.000
_cell.angle_alpha   90.00
_cell.angle_beta   90.00
_cell.angle_gamma   90.00
#
_symmetry.space_group_name_H-M   'P 1'
#
loop_
_entity.id
_entity.type
_entity.pdbx_description
1 polymer ?
#
loop_
_entity_poly.entity_id
_entity_poly.type
_entity_poly.pdbx_seq_one_letter_code
_entity_poly.pdbx_strand_id
1 'polypeptide(L)'
;MPGRGTPPAPDSPHHALAELLTRQLVAETEAARPLSETSVALGAVRLATSTDGSGPRPQVDAAAVEAYWQNVRLPSPPTEREALLVYGLIYQVHDDHRRNEVEPEQICHHVRQAGLEPILLRTAAPLTPAELLTVRYARSHGHPAWRYCLVPMDDAQLVRAVHTDRAATAEHVEAALTLAAAMPGTPETVISQLQARLRLTG
;
A
#
# COMPACT_ATOMS: atom_id res chain seq x y z
N MET A 1 8.01 -1.10 -66.80
CA MET A 1 6.84 -0.82 -65.96
C MET A 1 6.50 -2.09 -65.18
N PRO A 2 6.96 -2.26 -63.93
CA PRO A 2 6.59 -3.42 -63.14
C PRO A 2 5.17 -3.25 -62.61
N GLY A 3 4.36 -4.29 -62.78
CA GLY A 3 2.96 -4.32 -62.37
C GLY A 3 2.83 -4.15 -60.86
N ARG A 4 1.97 -3.21 -60.45
CA ARG A 4 1.51 -3.07 -59.06
C ARG A 4 0.78 -4.36 -58.68
N GLY A 5 1.35 -5.09 -57.71
CA GLY A 5 0.66 -6.19 -57.06
C GLY A 5 -0.65 -5.67 -56.47
N THR A 6 -1.76 -6.25 -56.92
CA THR A 6 -3.09 -6.02 -56.38
C THR A 6 -3.10 -6.45 -54.91
N PRO A 7 -3.58 -5.62 -53.96
CA PRO A 7 -3.70 -6.06 -52.58
C PRO A 7 -4.64 -7.28 -52.52
N PRO A 8 -4.32 -8.32 -51.74
CA PRO A 8 -5.16 -9.50 -51.64
C PRO A 8 -6.54 -9.13 -51.07
N ALA A 9 -7.58 -9.74 -51.63
CA ALA A 9 -8.96 -9.50 -51.23
C ALA A 9 -9.18 -9.90 -49.75
N PRO A 10 -9.94 -9.10 -48.97
CA PRO A 10 -10.13 -9.27 -47.52
C PRO A 10 -10.81 -10.60 -47.12
N ASP A 11 -11.38 -11.33 -48.08
CA ASP A 11 -12.11 -12.59 -47.86
C ASP A 11 -11.29 -13.86 -48.15
N SER A 12 -9.96 -13.75 -48.22
CA SER A 12 -9.11 -14.94 -48.35
C SER A 12 -9.03 -15.69 -47.01
N PRO A 13 -9.27 -17.02 -46.97
CA PRO A 13 -9.21 -17.81 -45.74
C PRO A 13 -7.82 -17.75 -45.06
N HIS A 14 -6.76 -17.50 -45.83
CA HIS A 14 -5.41 -17.28 -45.32
C HIS A 14 -5.26 -15.94 -44.56
N HIS A 15 -6.02 -14.90 -44.92
CA HIS A 15 -6.01 -13.61 -44.21
C HIS A 15 -6.77 -13.70 -42.89
N ALA A 16 -7.92 -14.37 -42.89
CA ALA A 16 -8.68 -14.65 -41.67
C ALA A 16 -7.88 -15.54 -40.68
N LEU A 17 -7.18 -16.56 -41.18
CA LEU A 17 -6.30 -17.40 -40.36
C LEU A 17 -5.10 -16.59 -39.80
N ALA A 18 -4.51 -15.70 -40.60
CA ALA A 18 -3.41 -14.85 -40.17
C ALA A 18 -3.85 -13.83 -39.10
N GLU A 19 -5.04 -13.22 -39.24
CA GLU A 19 -5.59 -12.35 -38.19
C GLU A 19 -5.90 -13.12 -36.92
N LEU A 20 -6.46 -14.32 -37.02
CA LEU A 20 -6.81 -15.14 -35.86
C LEU A 20 -5.57 -15.61 -35.12
N LEU A 21 -4.53 -16.05 -35.84
CA LEU A 21 -3.22 -16.36 -35.27
C LEU A 21 -2.55 -15.13 -34.67
N THR A 22 -2.67 -13.95 -35.29
CA THR A 22 -2.11 -12.70 -34.74
C THR A 22 -2.84 -12.27 -33.47
N ARG A 23 -4.17 -12.34 -33.43
CA ARG A 23 -4.97 -12.07 -32.23
C ARG A 23 -4.69 -13.08 -31.13
N GLN A 24 -4.47 -14.34 -31.50
CA GLN A 24 -4.12 -15.39 -30.55
C GLN A 24 -2.70 -15.22 -30.01
N LEU A 25 -1.72 -14.82 -30.84
CA LEU A 25 -0.37 -14.48 -30.39
C LEU A 25 -0.36 -13.22 -29.52
N VAL A 26 -1.16 -12.20 -29.86
CA VAL A 26 -1.33 -11.01 -29.03
C VAL A 26 -2.02 -11.37 -27.71
N ALA A 27 -3.05 -12.20 -27.73
CA ALA A 27 -3.69 -12.70 -26.52
C ALA A 27 -2.72 -13.55 -25.68
N GLU A 28 -1.91 -14.42 -26.27
CA GLU A 28 -0.92 -15.26 -25.58
C GLU A 28 0.25 -14.43 -25.03
N THR A 29 0.66 -13.35 -25.72
CA THR A 29 1.69 -12.42 -25.24
C THR A 29 1.16 -11.41 -24.22
N GLU A 30 -0.12 -11.05 -24.27
CA GLU A 30 -0.81 -10.28 -23.22
C GLU A 30 -1.17 -11.18 -22.01
N ALA A 31 -1.36 -12.49 -22.21
CA ALA A 31 -1.82 -13.42 -21.17
C ALA A 31 -0.75 -13.90 -20.17
N ALA A 32 0.53 -13.58 -20.32
CA ALA A 32 1.53 -14.14 -19.40
C ALA A 32 2.86 -13.37 -19.33
N ARG A 33 2.83 -12.03 -19.23
CA ARG A 33 4.06 -11.37 -18.75
C ARG A 33 4.12 -11.53 -17.23
N PRO A 34 5.10 -12.27 -16.68
CA PRO A 34 5.22 -12.38 -15.23
C PRO A 34 5.40 -10.98 -14.64
N LEU A 35 4.66 -10.72 -13.56
CA LEU A 35 4.77 -9.45 -12.84
C LEU A 35 6.19 -9.31 -12.28
N SER A 36 6.75 -8.09 -12.36
CA SER A 36 7.99 -7.78 -11.67
C SER A 36 7.80 -7.83 -10.15
N GLU A 37 8.88 -8.04 -9.39
CA GLU A 37 8.83 -7.97 -7.91
C GLU A 37 8.20 -6.66 -7.42
N THR A 38 8.55 -5.53 -8.04
CA THR A 38 7.95 -4.21 -7.78
C THR A 38 6.44 -4.21 -7.98
N SER A 39 5.97 -4.79 -9.09
CA SER A 39 4.54 -4.88 -9.39
C SER A 39 3.81 -5.79 -8.39
N VAL A 40 4.44 -6.89 -7.98
CA VAL A 40 3.88 -7.80 -6.99
C VAL A 40 3.79 -7.12 -5.62
N ALA A 41 4.90 -6.55 -5.15
CA ALA A 41 4.96 -5.84 -3.87
C ALA A 41 3.98 -4.67 -3.81
N LEU A 42 3.86 -3.88 -4.89
CA LEU A 42 2.88 -2.80 -4.96
C LEU A 42 1.44 -3.34 -4.89
N GLY A 43 1.14 -4.43 -5.59
CA GLY A 43 -0.17 -5.08 -5.53
C GLY A 43 -0.49 -5.58 -4.12
N ALA A 44 0.47 -6.25 -3.48
CA ALA A 44 0.33 -6.75 -2.12
C ALA A 44 0.09 -5.62 -1.10
N VAL A 45 0.85 -4.51 -1.21
CA VAL A 45 0.66 -3.32 -0.37
C VAL A 45 -0.76 -2.77 -0.56
N ARG A 46 -1.20 -2.57 -1.81
CA ARG A 46 -2.52 -1.99 -2.09
C ARG A 46 -3.68 -2.88 -1.67
N LEU A 47 -3.56 -4.19 -1.87
CA LEU A 47 -4.57 -5.14 -1.39
C LEU A 47 -4.68 -5.07 0.13
N ALA A 48 -3.54 -5.04 0.83
CA ALA A 48 -3.51 -4.95 2.29
C ALA A 48 -4.09 -3.62 2.82
N THR A 49 -3.83 -2.50 2.15
CA THR A 49 -4.31 -1.17 2.57
C THR A 49 -5.66 -0.77 1.97
N SER A 50 -6.32 -1.66 1.21
CA SER A 50 -7.61 -1.34 0.56
C SER A 50 -8.82 -1.39 1.51
N THR A 51 -8.63 -1.96 2.70
CA THR A 51 -9.66 -2.11 3.74
C THR A 51 -9.60 -0.98 4.76
N ASP A 52 -10.74 -0.68 5.37
CA ASP A 52 -10.84 0.15 6.57
C ASP A 52 -10.46 -0.58 7.87
N GLY A 53 -9.95 -1.82 7.75
CA GLY A 53 -9.55 -2.64 8.89
C GLY A 53 -10.74 -3.24 9.65
N SER A 54 -11.97 -2.97 9.23
CA SER A 54 -13.19 -3.54 9.80
C SER A 54 -13.54 -4.84 9.09
N GLY A 55 -12.94 -5.94 9.54
CA GLY A 55 -13.27 -7.26 8.98
C GLY A 55 -12.13 -8.25 8.94
N PRO A 56 -12.30 -9.36 8.19
CA PRO A 56 -11.22 -10.32 8.00
C PRO A 56 -10.05 -9.64 7.28
N ARG A 57 -8.84 -10.17 7.54
CA ARG A 57 -7.64 -9.68 6.87
C ARG A 57 -7.79 -9.81 5.35
N PRO A 58 -7.35 -8.81 4.56
CA PRO A 58 -7.37 -8.89 3.11
C PRO A 58 -6.64 -10.14 2.62
N GLN A 59 -7.19 -10.77 1.59
CA GLN A 59 -6.53 -11.87 0.92
C GLN A 59 -5.41 -11.30 0.05
N VAL A 60 -4.17 -11.50 0.49
CA VAL A 60 -2.97 -11.04 -0.19
C VAL A 60 -2.18 -12.27 -0.62
N ASP A 61 -2.43 -12.80 -1.81
CA ASP A 61 -1.67 -13.90 -2.42
C ASP A 61 -1.31 -13.57 -3.88
N ALA A 62 -0.43 -14.36 -4.49
CA ALA A 62 0.05 -14.08 -5.84
C ALA A 62 -1.09 -13.99 -6.88
N ALA A 63 -2.11 -14.86 -6.77
CA ALA A 63 -3.25 -14.88 -7.68
C ALA A 63 -4.14 -13.64 -7.52
N ALA A 64 -4.36 -13.18 -6.28
CA ALA A 64 -5.07 -11.94 -6.00
C ALA A 64 -4.34 -10.72 -6.56
N VAL A 65 -3.01 -10.70 -6.50
CA VAL A 65 -2.18 -9.63 -7.07
C VAL A 65 -2.23 -9.64 -8.61
N GLU A 66 -2.16 -10.81 -9.23
CA GLU A 66 -2.34 -10.95 -10.67
C GLU A 66 -3.72 -10.47 -11.12
N ALA A 67 -4.79 -10.88 -10.41
CA ALA A 67 -6.15 -10.42 -10.66
C ALA A 67 -6.29 -8.90 -10.49
N TYR A 68 -5.65 -8.33 -9.46
CA TYR A 68 -5.65 -6.88 -9.21
C TYR A 68 -5.04 -6.08 -10.37
N TRP A 69 -4.04 -6.66 -11.04
CA TRP A 69 -3.34 -6.02 -12.17
C TRP A 69 -3.84 -6.44 -13.56
N GLN A 70 -4.86 -7.28 -13.66
CA GLN A 70 -5.32 -7.85 -14.93
C GLN A 70 -5.60 -6.79 -16.02
N ASN A 71 -6.05 -5.59 -15.64
CA ASN A 71 -6.38 -4.50 -16.56
C ASN A 71 -5.41 -3.31 -16.50
N VAL A 72 -4.28 -3.43 -15.79
CA VAL A 72 -3.32 -2.33 -15.59
C VAL A 72 -2.01 -2.66 -16.28
N ARG A 73 -1.67 -1.89 -17.32
CA ARG A 73 -0.37 -2.01 -17.99
C ARG A 73 0.70 -1.31 -17.16
N LEU A 74 1.71 -2.06 -16.73
CA LEU A 74 2.91 -1.58 -16.02
C LEU A 74 2.57 -0.78 -14.74
N PRO A 75 2.07 -1.45 -13.69
CA PRO A 75 1.77 -0.78 -12.42
C PRO A 75 3.05 -0.22 -11.78
N SER A 76 2.97 1.01 -11.30
CA SER A 76 4.06 1.71 -10.60
C SER A 76 3.52 2.50 -9.40
N PRO A 77 4.34 2.70 -8.35
CA PRO A 77 3.94 3.51 -7.20
C PRO A 77 3.75 4.98 -7.61
N PRO A 78 2.58 5.59 -7.41
CA PRO A 78 2.33 6.99 -7.75
C PRO A 78 2.86 7.96 -6.69
N THR A 79 3.15 7.47 -5.48
CA THR A 79 3.66 8.29 -4.37
C THR A 79 5.03 7.81 -3.89
N GLU A 80 5.85 8.73 -3.39
CA GLU A 80 7.14 8.39 -2.76
C GLU A 80 6.94 7.47 -1.55
N ARG A 81 5.87 7.67 -0.78
CA ARG A 81 5.51 6.80 0.34
C ARG A 81 5.28 5.36 -0.10
N GLU A 82 4.48 5.14 -1.14
CA GLU A 82 4.29 3.79 -1.69
C GLU A 82 5.60 3.22 -2.24
N ALA A 83 6.42 4.04 -2.90
CA ALA A 83 7.72 3.59 -3.41
C ALA A 83 8.65 3.13 -2.28
N LEU A 84 8.70 3.85 -1.16
CA LEU A 84 9.48 3.47 0.02
C LEU A 84 8.96 2.20 0.69
N LEU A 85 7.63 2.03 0.79
CA LEU A 85 7.03 0.79 1.31
C LEU A 85 7.34 -0.42 0.43
N VAL A 86 7.20 -0.27 -0.89
CA VAL A 86 7.52 -1.33 -1.86
C VAL A 86 9.00 -1.69 -1.78
N TYR A 87 9.88 -0.70 -1.76
CA TYR A 87 11.32 -0.91 -1.61
C TYR A 87 11.65 -1.64 -0.31
N GLY A 88 11.12 -1.17 0.83
CA GLY A 88 11.35 -1.78 2.14
C GLY A 88 10.84 -3.22 2.22
N LEU A 89 9.70 -3.52 1.59
CA LEU A 89 9.15 -4.86 1.53
C LEU A 89 10.06 -5.80 0.72
N ILE A 90 10.43 -5.42 -0.50
CA ILE A 90 11.31 -6.23 -1.35
C ILE A 90 12.65 -6.45 -0.64
N TYR A 91 13.24 -5.39 -0.09
CA TYR A 91 14.49 -5.47 0.67
C TYR A 91 14.39 -6.45 1.82
N GLN A 92 13.31 -6.41 2.61
CA GLN A 92 13.12 -7.32 3.73
C GLN A 92 13.01 -8.78 3.27
N VAL A 93 12.28 -9.06 2.19
CA VAL A 93 12.11 -10.42 1.68
C VAL A 93 13.44 -10.93 1.10
N HIS A 94 14.19 -10.08 0.39
CA HIS A 94 15.55 -10.40 -0.06
C HIS A 94 16.48 -10.76 1.11
N ASP A 95 16.44 -9.96 2.19
CA ASP A 95 17.25 -10.19 3.40
C ASP A 95 16.87 -11.50 4.12
N ASP A 96 15.56 -11.73 4.33
CA ASP A 96 15.02 -12.94 4.96
C ASP A 96 15.44 -14.22 4.21
N HIS A 97 15.49 -14.17 2.87
CA HIS A 97 15.83 -15.30 2.01
C HIS A 97 17.31 -15.36 1.61
N ARG A 98 18.09 -14.30 1.88
CA ARG A 98 19.50 -14.13 1.46
C ARG A 98 19.73 -14.35 -0.04
N ARG A 99 18.83 -13.81 -0.86
CA ARG A 99 18.83 -13.94 -2.33
C ARG A 99 18.45 -12.61 -2.99
N ASN A 100 18.88 -12.43 -4.23
CA ASN A 100 18.60 -11.22 -5.02
C ASN A 100 17.31 -11.33 -5.86
N GLU A 101 16.66 -12.49 -5.82
CA GLU A 101 15.40 -12.75 -6.52
C GLU A 101 14.45 -13.46 -5.55
N VAL A 102 13.19 -13.05 -5.56
CA VAL A 102 12.14 -13.58 -4.70
C VAL A 102 10.87 -13.86 -5.48
N GLU A 103 10.23 -14.97 -5.13
CA GLU A 103 8.99 -15.41 -5.77
C GLU A 103 7.81 -14.53 -5.33
N PRO A 104 6.81 -14.31 -6.19
CA PRO A 104 5.64 -13.50 -5.86
C PRO A 104 4.94 -13.92 -4.55
N GLU A 105 4.87 -15.23 -4.31
CA GLU A 105 4.23 -15.78 -3.10
C GLU A 105 5.06 -15.52 -1.83
N GLN A 106 6.39 -15.40 -1.92
CA GLN A 106 7.23 -15.03 -0.76
C GLN A 106 6.95 -13.60 -0.31
N ILE A 107 6.80 -12.68 -1.27
CA ILE A 107 6.40 -11.29 -1.01
C ILE A 107 5.02 -11.26 -0.33
N CYS A 108 4.05 -11.95 -0.93
CA CYS A 108 2.68 -11.98 -0.40
C CYS A 108 2.61 -12.64 0.98
N HIS A 109 3.35 -13.73 1.19
CA HIS A 109 3.44 -14.41 2.48
C HIS A 109 4.01 -13.50 3.57
N HIS A 110 5.06 -12.73 3.27
CA HIS A 110 5.63 -11.79 4.23
C HIS A 110 4.59 -10.76 4.69
N VAL A 111 3.82 -10.18 3.75
CA VAL A 111 2.74 -9.24 4.08
C VAL A 111 1.68 -9.88 4.98
N ARG A 112 1.24 -11.12 4.68
CA ARG A 112 0.24 -11.83 5.50
C ARG A 112 0.74 -12.22 6.89
N GLN A 113 2.01 -12.58 7.02
CA GLN A 113 2.61 -13.06 8.26
C GLN A 113 3.04 -11.90 9.16
N ALA A 114 3.90 -11.03 8.65
CA ALA A 114 4.53 -9.95 9.41
C ALA A 114 3.66 -8.70 9.47
N GLY A 115 2.92 -8.40 8.40
CA GLY A 115 2.20 -7.13 8.23
C GLY A 115 3.07 -6.04 7.63
N LEU A 116 2.46 -4.89 7.32
CA LEU A 116 3.13 -3.74 6.71
C LEU A 116 3.72 -2.77 7.73
N GLU A 117 3.21 -2.77 8.97
CA GLU A 117 3.68 -1.85 10.03
C GLU A 117 5.20 -1.92 10.29
N PRO A 118 5.82 -3.10 10.44
CA PRO A 118 7.26 -3.17 10.64
C PRO A 118 8.06 -2.62 9.45
N ILE A 119 7.51 -2.73 8.24
CA ILE A 119 8.13 -2.20 7.03
C ILE A 119 8.04 -0.67 7.06
N LEU A 120 6.86 -0.12 7.30
CA LEU A 120 6.64 1.32 7.40
C LEU A 120 7.60 1.95 8.43
N LEU A 121 7.71 1.36 9.63
CA LEU A 121 8.54 1.90 10.71
C LEU A 121 10.05 1.83 10.47
N ARG A 122 10.52 0.97 9.55
CA ARG A 122 11.94 0.91 9.15
C ARG A 122 12.25 1.80 7.94
N THR A 123 11.24 2.17 7.17
CA THR A 123 11.41 3.09 6.04
C THR A 123 11.48 4.53 6.53
N ALA A 124 12.07 5.41 5.71
CA ALA A 124 12.06 6.85 5.95
C ALA A 124 10.73 7.54 5.59
N ALA A 125 9.64 6.77 5.40
CA ALA A 125 8.35 7.32 5.02
C ALA A 125 7.78 8.18 6.16
N PRO A 126 7.39 9.44 5.91
CA PRO A 126 6.87 10.32 6.95
C PRO A 126 5.55 9.76 7.49
N LEU A 127 5.43 9.65 8.81
CA LEU A 127 4.18 9.23 9.45
C LEU A 127 3.19 10.39 9.48
N THR A 128 1.92 10.11 9.21
CA THR A 128 0.86 11.10 9.46
C THR A 128 0.67 11.29 10.98
N PRO A 129 0.02 12.38 11.42
CA PRO A 129 -0.28 12.57 12.85
C PRO A 129 -1.02 11.38 13.48
N ALA A 130 -2.01 10.81 12.76
CA ALA A 130 -2.75 9.65 13.24
C ALA A 130 -1.86 8.40 13.36
N GLU A 131 -0.98 8.17 12.38
CA GLU A 131 -0.03 7.05 12.39
C GLU A 131 0.98 7.17 13.53
N LEU A 132 1.56 8.36 13.71
CA LEU A 132 2.51 8.65 14.79
C LEU A 132 1.90 8.35 16.16
N LEU A 133 0.67 8.81 16.40
CA LEU A 133 -0.03 8.53 17.65
C LEU A 133 -0.44 7.06 17.75
N THR A 134 -0.85 6.43 16.65
CA THR A 134 -1.19 5.00 16.60
C THR A 134 0.00 4.13 17.01
N VAL A 135 1.21 4.42 16.52
CA VAL A 135 2.44 3.70 16.91
C VAL A 135 2.64 3.70 18.42
N ARG A 136 2.35 4.82 19.09
CA ARG A 136 2.45 4.93 20.54
C ARG A 136 1.32 4.19 21.27
N TYR A 137 0.07 4.42 20.88
CA TYR A 137 -1.10 4.01 21.66
C TYR A 137 -1.71 2.67 21.27
N ALA A 138 -1.35 2.10 20.11
CA ALA A 138 -1.80 0.78 19.68
C ALA A 138 -1.14 -0.39 20.45
N ARG A 139 -0.22 -0.08 21.38
CA ARG A 139 0.64 -1.06 22.07
C ARG A 139 -0.10 -2.08 22.93
N SER A 140 -1.32 -1.77 23.39
CA SER A 140 -2.03 -2.63 24.36
C SER A 140 -2.59 -3.93 23.77
N HIS A 141 -2.81 -4.01 22.44
CA HIS A 141 -3.43 -5.19 21.79
C HIS A 141 -2.86 -5.54 20.42
N GLY A 142 -1.79 -4.88 19.96
CA GLY A 142 -1.22 -5.13 18.63
C GLY A 142 -2.25 -4.93 17.52
N HIS A 143 -2.85 -3.72 17.48
CA HIS A 143 -3.96 -3.32 16.60
C HIS A 143 -3.81 -3.95 15.20
N PRO A 144 -4.51 -5.06 14.90
CA PRO A 144 -4.23 -5.84 13.69
C PRO A 144 -4.48 -5.03 12.42
N ALA A 145 -5.45 -4.12 12.45
CA ALA A 145 -5.73 -3.20 11.36
C ALA A 145 -4.55 -2.23 11.10
N TRP A 146 -3.84 -1.80 12.14
CA TRP A 146 -2.60 -1.02 11.97
C TRP A 146 -1.49 -1.91 11.44
N ARG A 147 -1.27 -3.05 12.10
CA ARG A 147 -0.18 -3.96 11.77
C ARG A 147 -0.22 -4.43 10.31
N TYR A 148 -1.38 -4.88 9.87
CA TYR A 148 -1.54 -5.54 8.57
C TYR A 148 -2.01 -4.59 7.47
N CYS A 149 -2.84 -3.60 7.81
CA CYS A 149 -3.52 -2.76 6.81
C CYS A 149 -3.11 -1.29 6.89
N LEU A 150 -2.22 -0.92 7.82
CA LEU A 150 -1.82 0.48 8.11
C LEU A 150 -3.00 1.41 8.41
N VAL A 151 -4.10 0.86 8.92
CA VAL A 151 -5.26 1.67 9.34
C VAL A 151 -4.99 2.23 10.74
N PRO A 152 -4.92 3.56 10.90
CA PRO A 152 -4.72 4.20 12.20
C PRO A 152 -5.89 3.93 13.15
N MET A 153 -5.67 4.15 14.44
CA MET A 153 -6.78 4.24 15.40
C MET A 153 -7.64 5.47 15.12
N ASP A 154 -8.87 5.46 15.63
CA ASP A 154 -9.79 6.59 15.53
C ASP A 154 -9.18 7.89 16.09
N ASP A 155 -9.28 8.98 15.32
CA ASP A 155 -8.68 10.27 15.68
C ASP A 155 -9.17 10.81 17.02
N ALA A 156 -10.46 10.65 17.32
CA ALA A 156 -11.01 11.11 18.59
C ALA A 156 -10.50 10.26 19.77
N GLN A 157 -10.28 8.95 19.57
CA GLN A 157 -9.61 8.09 20.54
C GLN A 157 -8.15 8.50 20.75
N LEU A 158 -7.42 8.79 19.67
CA LEU A 158 -6.01 9.22 19.72
C LEU A 158 -5.86 10.57 20.46
N VAL A 159 -6.71 11.56 20.17
CA VAL A 159 -6.70 12.84 20.87
C VAL A 159 -7.01 12.67 22.35
N ARG A 160 -7.99 11.84 22.71
CA ARG A 160 -8.28 11.51 24.12
C ARG A 160 -7.11 10.82 24.80
N ALA A 161 -6.45 9.87 24.13
CA ALA A 161 -5.29 9.19 24.67
C ALA A 161 -4.16 10.18 25.01
N VAL A 162 -3.82 11.08 24.08
CA VAL A 162 -2.80 12.13 24.31
C VAL A 162 -3.20 13.09 25.42
N HIS A 163 -4.47 13.47 25.48
CA HIS A 163 -4.99 14.35 26.52
C HIS A 163 -4.78 13.76 27.92
N THR A 164 -5.02 12.46 28.08
CA THR A 164 -4.84 11.74 29.36
C THR A 164 -3.39 11.33 29.66
N ASP A 165 -2.54 11.20 28.63
CA ASP A 165 -1.13 10.81 28.77
C ASP A 165 -0.25 12.01 29.14
N ARG A 166 0.19 12.06 30.41
CA ARG A 166 1.13 13.08 30.91
C ARG A 166 2.56 12.89 30.40
N ALA A 167 2.91 11.71 29.92
CA ALA A 167 4.24 11.40 29.37
C ALA A 167 4.30 11.57 27.85
N ALA A 168 3.25 12.11 27.22
CA ALA A 168 3.27 12.43 25.79
C ALA A 168 4.25 13.59 25.54
N THR A 169 5.17 13.40 24.58
CA THR A 169 6.16 14.41 24.18
C THR A 169 5.49 15.56 23.42
N ALA A 170 6.24 16.66 23.18
CA ALA A 170 5.78 17.79 22.38
C ALA A 170 5.25 17.36 21.00
N GLU A 171 5.99 16.48 20.31
CA GLU A 171 5.60 15.92 19.01
C GLU A 171 4.24 15.20 19.05
N HIS A 172 3.97 14.41 20.10
CA HIS A 172 2.66 13.77 20.26
C HIS A 172 1.54 14.79 20.53
N VAL A 173 1.84 15.87 21.26
CA VAL A 173 0.86 16.94 21.53
C VAL A 173 0.57 17.73 20.25
N GLU A 174 1.57 18.02 19.42
CA GLU A 174 1.41 18.67 18.11
C GLU A 174 0.59 17.83 17.14
N ALA A 175 0.88 16.53 17.05
CA ALA A 175 0.09 15.60 16.26
C ALA A 175 -1.37 15.58 16.71
N ALA A 176 -1.63 15.54 18.03
CA ALA A 176 -2.99 15.57 18.58
C ALA A 176 -3.72 16.88 18.28
N LEU A 177 -3.02 18.03 18.34
CA LEU A 177 -3.58 19.33 17.97
C LEU A 177 -3.96 19.38 16.49
N THR A 178 -3.14 18.79 15.62
CA THR A 178 -3.42 18.70 14.19
C THR A 178 -4.70 17.91 13.92
N LEU A 179 -4.87 16.75 14.56
CA LEU A 179 -6.10 15.95 14.46
C LEU A 179 -7.31 16.69 15.04
N ALA A 180 -7.16 17.27 16.23
CA ALA A 180 -8.21 18.02 16.92
C ALA A 180 -8.77 19.19 16.08
N ALA A 181 -7.90 19.90 15.36
CA ALA A 181 -8.28 21.02 14.51
C ALA A 181 -9.04 20.59 13.24
N ALA A 182 -8.77 19.37 12.73
CA ALA A 182 -9.47 18.81 11.57
C ALA A 182 -10.83 18.20 11.94
N MET A 183 -11.06 17.86 13.20
CA MET A 183 -12.29 17.20 13.66
C MET A 183 -13.42 18.19 13.99
N PRO A 184 -14.61 18.04 13.37
CA PRO A 184 -15.77 18.85 13.73
C PRO A 184 -16.26 18.48 15.14
N GLY A 185 -16.49 19.48 15.99
CA GLY A 185 -17.06 19.28 17.33
C GLY A 185 -16.06 18.93 18.43
N THR A 186 -14.75 19.02 18.17
CA THR A 186 -13.74 18.92 19.24
C THR A 186 -13.96 20.05 20.25
N PRO A 187 -14.10 19.77 21.57
CA PRO A 187 -14.30 20.80 22.56
C PRO A 187 -13.11 21.78 22.61
N GLU A 188 -13.38 23.09 22.57
CA GLU A 188 -12.34 24.14 22.65
C GLU A 188 -11.47 24.00 23.92
N THR A 189 -12.02 23.45 24.99
CA THR A 189 -11.31 23.17 26.24
C THR A 189 -10.18 22.17 26.04
N VAL A 190 -10.38 21.14 25.21
CA VAL A 190 -9.36 20.12 24.88
C VAL A 190 -8.23 20.76 24.08
N ILE A 191 -8.56 21.53 23.04
CA ILE A 191 -7.59 22.25 22.22
C ILE A 191 -6.77 23.22 23.07
N SER A 192 -7.43 24.02 23.90
CA SER A 192 -6.77 25.00 24.79
C SER A 192 -5.81 24.33 25.77
N GLN A 193 -6.19 23.18 26.34
CA GLN A 193 -5.34 22.44 27.28
C GLN A 193 -4.12 21.82 26.60
N LEU A 194 -4.29 21.27 25.39
CA LEU A 194 -3.17 20.74 24.59
C LEU A 194 -2.20 21.86 24.17
N GLN A 195 -2.71 23.01 23.74
CA GLN A 195 -1.89 24.19 23.43
C GLN A 195 -1.11 24.69 24.66
N ALA A 196 -1.75 24.75 25.83
CA ALA A 196 -1.09 25.14 27.06
C ALA A 196 0.04 24.18 27.43
N ARG A 197 -0.17 22.86 27.28
CA ARG A 197 0.88 21.84 27.46
C ARG A 197 2.05 22.05 26.50
N LEU A 198 1.77 22.26 25.21
CA LEU A 198 2.84 22.43 24.23
C LEU A 198 3.77 23.60 24.58
N ARG A 199 3.21 24.74 25.02
CA ARG A 199 3.97 25.91 25.47
C ARG A 199 4.86 25.68 26.70
N LEU A 200 4.56 24.64 27.50
CA LEU A 200 5.33 24.28 28.67
C LEU A 200 6.41 23.24 28.38
N THR A 201 6.36 22.60 27.20
CA THR A 201 7.26 21.50 26.81
C THR A 201 8.28 21.90 25.75
N GLY A 202 8.10 23.07 25.11
CA GLY A 202 9.07 23.71 24.22
C GLY A 202 9.85 24.81 24.93
#